data_AF-A0A519QT03-F1
#
_entry.id   AF-A0A519QT03-F1
#
_cell.length_a   1.000
_cell.length_b   1.000
_cell.length_c   1.000
_cell.angle_alpha   90.00
_cell.angle_beta   90.00
_cell.angle_gamma   90.00
#
_symmetry.space_group_name_H-M   'P 1'
#
loop_
_entity.id
_entity.type
_entity.pdbx_description
1 polymer ?
#
loop_
_entity_poly.entity_id
_entity_poly.type
_entity_poly.pdbx_seq_one_letter_code
_entity_poly.pdbx_strand_id
1 'polypeptide(L)'
;MILFEFGDYKDTKSETTNSFKLDEFKSYLSTVWKNRKAFAEYDEPQIYNESELSEIKINNQSNSSNSISLTKMQPEIFDRYFCLNRESGNYIISSKIEDNWDYCIGLDFEAKDQFLIHFYQEGKIKKTKVNGSLSNKTVDRSKPYSNGKCQKLTLSDVQLINQPVLFGIAYKTRYGIFFKAMDEQNLENFRTDNPELHQEGKKVLYIDEPFQTAYKILPYEIKDALGTLVQQSPTSKGAEIANNYYAEKWKTLKKYWAELFNGSLEWS
;
A
#
# COMPACT_ATOMS: atom_id res chain seq x y z
N MET A 1 51.45 35.62 31.56
CA MET A 1 51.27 35.75 30.11
C MET A 1 51.13 34.32 29.61
N ILE A 2 49.93 33.76 29.44
CA ILE A 2 48.92 34.08 28.41
C ILE A 2 47.51 33.92 29.01
N LEU A 3 46.63 34.88 28.71
CA LEU A 3 45.18 34.84 28.95
C LEU A 3 44.49 33.99 27.90
N PHE A 4 43.41 33.29 28.27
CA PHE A 4 42.32 32.96 27.34
C PHE A 4 40.97 33.26 28.00
N GLU A 5 40.16 34.01 27.25
CA GLU A 5 38.87 34.59 27.60
C GLU A 5 37.73 33.56 27.54
N PHE A 6 36.76 33.72 28.44
CA PHE A 6 35.46 33.05 28.38
C PHE A 6 34.54 33.81 27.42
N GLY A 7 34.07 33.14 26.37
CA GLY A 7 33.07 33.66 25.44
C GLY A 7 31.70 33.03 25.71
N ASP A 8 30.70 33.87 25.96
CA ASP A 8 29.31 33.55 26.26
C ASP A 8 28.60 32.78 25.13
N TYR A 9 27.92 31.69 25.50
CA TYR A 9 27.01 30.95 24.63
C TYR A 9 25.62 31.59 24.68
N LYS A 10 25.20 32.24 23.58
CA LYS A 10 23.83 32.72 23.39
C LYS A 10 22.99 31.63 22.72
N ASP A 11 21.94 31.20 23.41
CA ASP A 11 20.81 30.45 22.86
C ASP A 11 20.07 31.29 21.81
N THR A 12 20.00 30.78 20.58
CA THR A 12 19.02 31.24 19.57
C THR A 12 18.19 30.05 19.12
N LYS A 13 16.93 30.02 19.58
CA LYS A 13 15.86 29.17 19.05
C LYS A 13 15.72 29.35 17.54
N SER A 14 15.70 28.26 16.78
CA SER A 14 15.12 28.23 15.42
C SER A 14 13.93 27.27 15.38
N GLU A 15 12.76 27.78 15.77
CA GLU A 15 11.47 27.17 15.47
C GLU A 15 11.14 27.47 14.00
N THR A 16 11.54 26.63 13.03
CA THR A 16 11.00 26.76 11.65
C THR A 16 11.08 25.53 10.74
N THR A 17 11.40 24.32 11.21
CA THR A 17 11.56 23.13 10.33
C THR A 17 10.57 21.99 10.55
N ASN A 18 9.58 22.14 11.44
CA ASN A 18 8.62 21.07 11.74
C ASN A 18 7.27 21.15 11.00
N SER A 19 6.90 22.28 10.41
CA SER A 19 5.60 22.37 9.71
C SER A 19 5.61 21.66 8.35
N PHE A 20 6.72 21.78 7.60
CA PHE A 20 6.81 21.22 6.25
C PHE A 20 6.77 19.67 6.24
N LYS A 21 7.39 19.02 7.23
CA LYS A 21 7.37 17.55 7.37
C LYS A 21 6.03 17.01 7.89
N LEU A 22 5.32 17.80 8.69
CA LEU A 22 4.00 17.42 9.20
C LEU A 22 2.96 17.42 8.08
N ASP A 23 3.09 18.31 7.09
CA ASP A 23 2.18 18.37 5.96
C ASP A 23 2.41 17.22 4.97
N GLU A 24 3.65 16.78 4.75
CA GLU A 24 3.96 15.53 4.03
C GLU A 24 3.45 14.28 4.76
N PHE A 25 3.58 14.24 6.10
CA PHE A 25 3.05 13.15 6.93
C PHE A 25 1.51 13.09 6.91
N LYS A 26 0.84 14.25 6.98
CA LYS A 26 -0.61 14.34 6.83
C LYS A 26 -1.05 13.95 5.41
N SER A 27 -0.26 14.29 4.38
CA SER A 27 -0.51 13.87 3.01
C SER A 27 -0.40 12.34 2.86
N TYR A 28 0.66 11.73 3.41
CA TYR A 28 0.87 10.28 3.42
C TYR A 28 -0.25 9.54 4.17
N LEU A 29 -0.59 9.98 5.38
CA LEU A 29 -1.75 9.46 6.10
C LEU A 29 -3.03 9.70 5.30
N SER A 30 -3.24 10.85 4.67
CA SER A 30 -4.43 11.06 3.83
C SER A 30 -4.50 10.07 2.68
N THR A 31 -3.39 9.67 2.07
CA THR A 31 -3.33 8.71 0.96
C THR A 31 -3.58 7.28 1.44
N VAL A 32 -2.93 6.88 2.54
CA VAL A 32 -3.14 5.57 3.18
C VAL A 32 -4.59 5.43 3.67
N TRP A 33 -5.17 6.51 4.20
CA TRP A 33 -6.55 6.51 4.70
C TRP A 33 -7.60 6.75 3.60
N LYS A 34 -7.29 7.46 2.50
CA LYS A 34 -8.18 7.56 1.32
C LYS A 34 -8.38 6.21 0.63
N ASN A 35 -7.34 5.37 0.61
CA ASN A 35 -7.45 3.99 0.11
C ASN A 35 -8.29 3.09 1.04
N ARG A 36 -8.47 3.46 2.32
CA ARG A 36 -9.41 2.80 3.25
C ARG A 36 -10.81 3.44 3.27
N LYS A 37 -10.95 4.73 2.91
CA LYS A 37 -12.22 5.49 2.92
C LYS A 37 -13.11 5.29 1.69
N ALA A 38 -12.74 4.45 0.71
CA ALA A 38 -13.64 4.07 -0.38
C ALA A 38 -14.87 3.24 0.07
N PHE A 39 -15.02 2.96 1.37
CA PHE A 39 -16.14 2.19 1.94
C PHE A 39 -16.89 2.86 3.10
N ALA A 40 -16.66 4.14 3.40
CA ALA A 40 -17.45 4.84 4.43
C ALA A 40 -17.70 6.30 4.05
N GLU A 41 -18.96 6.58 3.71
CA GLU A 41 -19.51 7.94 3.61
C GLU A 41 -19.48 8.67 4.98
N TYR A 42 -19.56 9.99 4.89
CA TYR A 42 -19.21 11.04 5.85
C TYR A 42 -19.80 10.98 7.27
N ASP A 43 -19.03 11.45 8.26
CA ASP A 43 -19.30 12.72 8.97
C ASP A 43 -18.08 13.18 9.80
N GLU A 44 -17.79 14.49 9.82
CA GLU A 44 -16.72 15.11 10.62
C GLU A 44 -17.04 15.08 12.12
N PRO A 45 -16.07 14.84 13.02
CA PRO A 45 -16.34 14.85 14.45
C PRO A 45 -16.44 16.28 15.00
N GLN A 46 -17.63 16.63 15.50
CA GLN A 46 -17.82 17.72 16.45
C GLN A 46 -17.25 17.31 17.82
N ILE A 47 -16.44 18.19 18.42
CA ILE A 47 -15.87 18.03 19.76
C ILE A 47 -16.98 18.25 20.79
N TYR A 48 -17.27 17.25 21.63
CA TYR A 48 -18.12 17.42 22.81
C TYR A 48 -17.43 16.89 24.08
N ASN A 49 -17.52 17.70 25.14
CA ASN A 49 -16.93 17.51 26.45
C ASN A 49 -17.61 16.38 27.24
N GLU A 50 -16.79 15.60 27.97
CA GLU A 50 -17.24 14.62 28.97
C GLU A 50 -17.80 15.32 30.22
N SER A 51 -19.11 15.46 30.31
CA SER A 51 -19.82 15.52 31.59
C SER A 51 -21.33 15.37 31.37
N GLU A 52 -21.84 14.14 31.51
CA GLU A 52 -23.20 13.80 32.00
C GLU A 52 -23.51 12.33 31.67
N LEU A 53 -23.03 11.42 32.52
CA LEU A 53 -23.60 10.08 32.66
C LEU A 53 -24.57 10.14 33.84
N SER A 54 -25.87 10.22 33.54
CA SER A 54 -26.90 9.79 34.51
C SER A 54 -28.12 9.20 33.80
N GLU A 55 -28.34 7.92 34.09
CA GLU A 55 -29.59 7.14 34.15
C GLU A 55 -30.77 7.49 33.24
N ILE A 56 -31.14 6.58 32.33
CA ILE A 56 -32.56 6.33 32.01
C ILE A 56 -32.86 4.82 31.98
N LYS A 57 -33.97 4.50 32.68
CA LYS A 57 -34.57 3.21 33.02
C LYS A 57 -35.11 2.45 31.81
N ILE A 58 -35.04 1.12 31.89
CA ILE A 58 -35.66 0.16 30.96
C ILE A 58 -37.18 0.23 31.06
N ASN A 59 -37.87 0.48 29.95
CA ASN A 59 -39.27 0.11 29.74
C ASN A 59 -39.41 -0.49 28.33
N ASN A 60 -39.85 -1.74 28.27
CA ASN A 60 -40.10 -2.49 27.05
C ASN A 60 -41.37 -2.00 26.35
N GLN A 61 -41.24 -1.53 25.10
CA GLN A 61 -42.27 -1.69 24.08
C GLN A 61 -41.63 -1.93 22.72
N SER A 62 -42.14 -2.96 22.06
CA SER A 62 -41.77 -3.51 20.77
C SER A 62 -41.56 -2.47 19.66
N ASN A 63 -40.39 -2.51 19.02
CA ASN A 63 -40.24 -2.33 17.58
C ASN A 63 -38.91 -2.92 17.10
N SER A 64 -39.00 -3.68 16.01
CA SER A 64 -37.89 -4.22 15.24
C SER A 64 -36.83 -3.15 14.96
N SER A 65 -35.62 -3.37 15.48
CA SER A 65 -34.40 -2.66 15.04
C SER A 65 -33.24 -3.61 15.29
N ASN A 66 -32.70 -4.20 14.23
CA ASN A 66 -31.39 -4.84 14.27
C ASN A 66 -30.39 -3.76 14.69
N SER A 67 -30.04 -3.74 15.98
CA SER A 67 -28.94 -2.93 16.49
C SER A 67 -27.66 -3.48 15.88
N ILE A 68 -27.22 -2.87 14.78
CA ILE A 68 -25.88 -3.02 14.28
C ILE A 68 -24.99 -2.47 15.39
N SER A 69 -24.34 -3.37 16.12
CA SER A 69 -23.29 -3.03 17.06
C SER A 69 -22.20 -2.35 16.25
N LEU A 70 -22.19 -1.01 16.27
CA LEU A 70 -21.06 -0.19 15.84
C LEU A 70 -19.93 -0.42 16.82
N THR A 71 -19.25 -1.55 16.65
CA THR A 71 -17.94 -1.77 17.24
C THR A 71 -17.07 -0.65 16.68
N LYS A 72 -16.72 0.34 17.51
CA LYS A 72 -15.62 1.27 17.23
C LYS A 72 -14.45 0.39 16.77
N MET A 73 -14.14 0.39 15.47
CA MET A 73 -12.98 -0.32 14.96
C MET A 73 -11.78 0.38 15.59
N GLN A 74 -11.23 -0.26 16.61
CA GLN A 74 -9.93 0.07 17.14
C GLN A 74 -8.95 0.08 15.96
N PRO A 75 -7.94 0.97 15.96
CA PRO A 75 -6.85 0.85 14.99
C PRO A 75 -6.36 -0.59 15.02
N GLU A 76 -6.27 -1.25 13.86
CA GLU A 76 -5.69 -2.59 13.78
C GLU A 76 -4.28 -2.51 14.36
N ILE A 77 -4.13 -3.00 15.59
CA ILE A 77 -2.83 -3.19 16.21
C ILE A 77 -2.31 -4.48 15.60
N PHE A 78 -1.27 -4.37 14.77
CA PHE A 78 -0.56 -5.52 14.25
C PHE A 78 0.50 -5.92 15.28
N ASP A 79 0.66 -7.22 15.51
CA ASP A 79 1.64 -7.72 16.47
C ASP A 79 3.08 -7.49 16.01
N ARG A 80 3.28 -7.35 14.70
CA ARG A 80 4.60 -7.21 14.07
C ARG A 80 4.50 -6.40 12.78
N TYR A 81 5.61 -5.79 12.39
CA TYR A 81 5.73 -4.96 11.19
C TYR A 81 6.92 -5.40 10.35
N PHE A 82 6.74 -5.52 9.03
CA PHE A 82 7.83 -5.64 8.07
C PHE A 82 8.30 -4.26 7.67
N CYS A 83 9.52 -3.88 8.05
CA CYS A 83 10.06 -2.56 7.75
C CYS A 83 11.28 -2.69 6.84
N LEU A 84 11.21 -2.05 5.66
CA LEU A 84 12.10 -2.24 4.53
C LEU A 84 12.68 -0.89 4.10
N ASN A 85 14.00 -0.86 3.90
CA ASN A 85 14.67 0.28 3.32
C ASN A 85 14.74 0.09 1.81
N ARG A 86 14.11 1.00 1.07
CA ARG A 86 13.92 0.96 -0.39
C ARG A 86 15.26 0.94 -1.12
N GLU A 87 16.22 1.74 -0.66
CA GLU A 87 17.52 1.87 -1.33
C GLU A 87 18.39 0.62 -1.10
N SER A 88 18.73 0.34 0.16
CA SER A 88 19.63 -0.76 0.53
C SER A 88 18.99 -2.14 0.38
N GLY A 89 17.66 -2.23 0.42
CA GLY A 89 16.92 -3.50 0.47
C GLY A 89 17.13 -4.29 1.76
N ASN A 90 17.68 -3.67 2.79
CA ASN A 90 17.70 -4.25 4.12
C ASN A 90 16.30 -4.19 4.73
N TYR A 91 15.97 -5.12 5.62
CA TYR A 91 14.70 -5.13 6.34
C TYR A 91 14.84 -5.68 7.75
N ILE A 92 13.86 -5.35 8.59
CA ILE A 92 13.64 -5.94 9.92
C ILE A 92 12.18 -6.37 10.07
N ILE A 93 11.94 -7.27 11.01
CA ILE A 93 10.62 -7.46 11.60
C ILE A 93 10.64 -6.71 12.93
N SER A 94 9.81 -5.68 13.06
CA SER A 94 9.72 -4.86 14.28
C SER A 94 8.44 -5.17 15.06
N SER A 95 8.46 -5.01 16.37
CA SER A 95 7.27 -5.02 17.23
C SER A 95 6.46 -3.71 17.15
N LYS A 96 7.00 -2.70 16.48
CA LYS A 96 6.38 -1.37 16.33
C LYS A 96 6.62 -0.80 14.94
N ILE A 97 5.95 0.31 14.66
CA ILE A 97 6.24 1.12 13.47
C ILE A 97 7.59 1.82 13.67
N GLU A 98 8.40 1.86 12.62
CA GLU A 98 9.75 2.43 12.61
C GLU A 98 9.82 3.53 11.54
N ASP A 99 9.87 4.79 11.98
CA ASP A 99 9.76 5.97 11.10
C ASP A 99 10.97 6.19 10.17
N ASN A 100 12.10 5.53 10.45
CA ASN A 100 13.33 5.65 9.66
C ASN A 100 13.43 4.61 8.53
N TRP A 101 12.35 3.92 8.20
CA TRP A 101 12.26 2.96 7.11
C TRP A 101 11.29 3.46 6.04
N ASP A 102 11.61 3.21 4.77
CA ASP A 102 10.78 3.66 3.64
C ASP A 102 9.41 2.98 3.60
N TYR A 103 9.35 1.72 4.06
CA TYR A 103 8.12 0.98 4.26
C TYR A 103 8.12 0.39 5.66
N CYS A 104 6.95 0.37 6.30
CA CYS A 104 6.74 -0.36 7.54
C CYS A 104 5.29 -0.86 7.57
N ILE A 105 5.12 -2.14 7.22
CA ILE A 105 3.84 -2.77 6.87
C ILE A 105 3.44 -3.72 8.00
N GLY A 106 2.27 -3.50 8.60
CA GLY A 106 1.75 -4.38 9.65
C GLY A 106 1.48 -5.79 9.11
N LEU A 107 1.88 -6.80 9.87
CA LEU A 107 1.75 -8.21 9.52
C LEU A 107 0.83 -8.92 10.53
N ASP A 108 0.05 -9.85 10.01
CA ASP A 108 -0.75 -10.78 10.81
C ASP A 108 -0.27 -12.20 10.47
N PHE A 109 0.52 -12.77 11.37
CA PHE A 109 1.10 -14.10 11.20
C PHE A 109 0.11 -15.24 11.43
N GLU A 110 -1.10 -14.95 11.90
CA GLU A 110 -2.20 -15.91 11.99
C GLU A 110 -3.02 -15.94 10.69
N ALA A 111 -3.01 -14.84 9.91
CA ALA A 111 -3.72 -14.74 8.63
C ALA A 111 -3.08 -15.59 7.50
N LYS A 112 -3.57 -16.81 7.31
CA LYS A 112 -3.00 -17.83 6.39
C LYS A 112 -2.76 -17.37 4.95
N ASP A 113 -3.55 -16.42 4.45
CA ASP A 113 -3.52 -15.93 3.07
C ASP A 113 -3.03 -14.49 2.97
N GLN A 114 -2.06 -14.13 3.82
CA GLN A 114 -1.37 -12.85 3.77
C GLN A 114 -0.11 -12.92 2.88
N PHE A 115 0.02 -11.96 1.97
CA PHE A 115 1.14 -11.84 1.04
C PHE A 115 1.69 -10.42 0.98
N LEU A 116 3.01 -10.30 0.91
CA LEU A 116 3.72 -9.08 0.53
C LEU A 116 3.91 -9.07 -0.99
N ILE A 117 3.51 -7.97 -1.61
CA ILE A 117 3.61 -7.72 -3.04
C ILE A 117 4.66 -6.65 -3.28
N HIS A 118 5.74 -6.99 -3.99
CA HIS A 118 6.72 -6.03 -4.44
C HIS A 118 6.48 -5.73 -5.92
N PHE A 119 6.36 -4.45 -6.24
CA PHE A 119 6.22 -3.95 -7.59
C PHE A 119 7.55 -3.35 -8.04
N TYR A 120 7.98 -3.70 -9.24
CA TYR A 120 9.26 -3.24 -9.80
C TYR A 120 9.05 -2.49 -11.11
N GLN A 121 9.86 -1.45 -11.34
CA GLN A 121 9.78 -0.59 -12.52
C GLN A 121 9.94 -1.35 -13.85
N GLU A 122 10.67 -2.46 -13.82
CA GLU A 122 10.98 -3.29 -14.99
C GLU A 122 9.81 -4.20 -15.44
N GLY A 123 8.58 -3.88 -15.00
CA GLY A 123 7.40 -4.67 -15.34
C GLY A 123 7.38 -6.01 -14.63
N LYS A 124 7.80 -6.07 -13.36
CA LYS A 124 7.83 -7.30 -12.56
C LYS A 124 7.05 -7.16 -11.26
N ILE A 125 6.37 -8.25 -10.89
CA ILE A 125 5.60 -8.34 -9.64
C ILE A 125 6.08 -9.58 -8.88
N LYS A 126 6.45 -9.39 -7.62
CA LYS A 126 6.81 -10.48 -6.70
C LYS A 126 5.77 -10.60 -5.60
N LYS A 127 5.14 -11.78 -5.53
CA LYS A 127 4.25 -12.19 -4.44
C LYS A 127 5.02 -13.09 -3.48
N THR A 128 5.03 -12.76 -2.19
CA THR A 128 5.71 -13.52 -1.14
C THR A 128 4.74 -13.80 0.00
N LYS A 129 4.59 -15.06 0.41
CA LYS A 129 3.73 -15.43 1.53
C LYS A 129 4.34 -14.94 2.85
N VAL A 130 3.55 -14.26 3.68
CA VAL A 130 4.00 -13.72 4.97
C VAL A 130 4.21 -14.82 5.99
N ASN A 131 3.25 -15.74 6.11
CA ASN A 131 3.24 -16.80 7.14
C ASN A 131 4.13 -17.99 6.76
N GLY A 132 5.34 -17.69 6.28
CA GLY A 132 6.36 -18.65 5.87
C GLY A 132 7.72 -18.26 6.41
N SER A 133 8.60 -17.73 5.56
CA SER A 133 9.96 -17.36 5.98
C SER A 133 10.01 -16.18 6.94
N LEU A 134 9.04 -15.27 6.88
CA LEU A 134 9.01 -14.05 7.69
C LEU A 134 8.56 -14.29 9.13
N SER A 135 7.68 -15.27 9.36
CA SER A 135 7.22 -15.62 10.73
C SER A 135 8.36 -16.15 11.60
N ASN A 136 9.38 -16.75 10.97
CA ASN A 136 10.57 -17.30 11.63
C ASN A 136 11.69 -16.27 11.84
N LYS A 137 11.50 -15.00 11.44
CA LYS A 137 12.49 -13.94 11.64
C LYS A 137 12.46 -13.44 13.08
N THR A 138 13.63 -13.08 13.58
CA THR A 138 13.79 -12.48 14.91
C THR A 138 13.21 -11.07 14.90
N VAL A 139 12.27 -10.83 15.81
CA VAL A 139 11.67 -9.51 16.03
C VAL A 139 12.69 -8.58 16.69
N ASP A 140 12.67 -7.30 16.33
CA ASP A 140 13.52 -6.23 16.90
C ASP A 140 15.02 -6.53 16.85
N ARG A 141 15.44 -7.18 15.78
CA ARG A 141 16.85 -7.52 15.57
C ARG A 141 17.69 -6.25 15.36
N SER A 142 18.78 -6.12 16.11
CA SER A 142 19.72 -4.99 16.01
C SER A 142 20.42 -4.88 14.64
N LYS A 143 20.74 -6.01 14.01
CA LYS A 143 21.33 -6.07 12.67
C LYS A 143 20.26 -6.43 11.64
N PRO A 144 19.96 -5.54 10.67
CA PRO A 144 18.99 -5.83 9.62
C PRO A 144 19.33 -7.10 8.82
N TYR A 145 18.31 -7.76 8.31
CA TYR A 145 18.47 -8.75 7.27
C TYR A 145 18.77 -8.03 5.95
N SER A 146 19.74 -8.54 5.19
CA SER A 146 19.84 -8.22 3.76
C SER A 146 18.78 -9.01 2.99
N ASN A 147 18.48 -8.62 1.76
CA ASN A 147 17.62 -9.37 0.82
C ASN A 147 16.10 -9.17 1.01
N GLY A 148 15.67 -7.99 1.46
CA GLY A 148 14.26 -7.60 1.56
C GLY A 148 13.59 -7.26 0.22
N LYS A 149 14.37 -7.12 -0.86
CA LYS A 149 13.92 -6.94 -2.24
C LYS A 149 14.96 -7.52 -3.20
N CYS A 150 14.59 -7.66 -4.48
CA CYS A 150 15.58 -7.92 -5.53
C CYS A 150 16.47 -6.69 -5.76
N GLN A 151 17.80 -6.86 -5.62
CA GLN A 151 18.76 -5.76 -5.80
C GLN A 151 19.04 -5.40 -7.26
N LYS A 152 18.65 -6.28 -8.19
CA LYS A 152 18.82 -6.06 -9.64
C LYS A 152 17.69 -5.23 -10.25
N LEU A 153 16.65 -4.95 -9.47
CA LEU A 153 15.42 -4.30 -9.92
C LEU A 153 15.16 -3.05 -9.09
N THR A 154 14.47 -2.10 -9.69
CA THR A 154 14.11 -0.85 -9.05
C THR A 154 12.74 -0.99 -8.42
N LEU A 155 12.69 -0.97 -7.09
CA LEU A 155 11.46 -1.15 -6.32
C LEU A 155 10.56 0.09 -6.46
N SER A 156 9.40 -0.09 -7.06
CA SER A 156 8.36 0.94 -7.20
C SER A 156 7.54 1.08 -5.92
N ASP A 157 7.08 -0.05 -5.37
CA ASP A 157 6.19 -0.08 -4.21
C ASP A 157 6.18 -1.45 -3.52
N VAL A 158 5.76 -1.48 -2.25
CA VAL A 158 5.48 -2.69 -1.49
C VAL A 158 4.13 -2.57 -0.79
N GLN A 159 3.25 -3.53 -1.04
CA GLN A 159 1.92 -3.56 -0.45
C GLN A 159 1.60 -4.92 0.17
N LEU A 160 0.65 -4.94 1.10
CA LEU A 160 0.11 -6.14 1.72
C LEU A 160 -1.22 -6.49 1.07
N ILE A 161 -1.47 -7.79 0.85
CA ILE A 161 -2.80 -8.32 0.57
C ILE A 161 -3.11 -9.47 1.51
N ASN A 162 -4.37 -9.59 1.89
CA ASN A 162 -4.91 -10.67 2.71
C ASN A 162 -6.20 -11.28 2.11
N GLN A 163 -6.52 -10.89 0.88
CA GLN A 163 -7.68 -11.34 0.12
C GLN A 163 -7.35 -11.34 -1.37
N PRO A 164 -8.13 -12.05 -2.21
CA PRO A 164 -7.98 -12.00 -3.66
C PRO A 164 -8.08 -10.57 -4.19
N VAL A 165 -7.24 -10.24 -5.16
CA VAL A 165 -7.18 -8.91 -5.80
C VAL A 165 -6.86 -9.05 -7.28
N LEU A 166 -6.96 -7.94 -8.02
CA LEU A 166 -6.36 -7.82 -9.34
C LEU A 166 -5.13 -6.91 -9.26
N PHE A 167 -4.05 -7.31 -9.91
CA PHE A 167 -2.91 -6.43 -10.15
C PHE A 167 -3.19 -5.58 -11.37
N GLY A 168 -3.60 -4.33 -11.14
CA GLY A 168 -3.69 -3.31 -12.17
C GLY A 168 -2.29 -2.86 -12.58
N ILE A 169 -2.01 -2.93 -13.88
CA ILE A 169 -0.72 -2.58 -14.47
C ILE A 169 -0.99 -1.54 -15.54
N ALA A 170 -0.53 -0.32 -15.29
CA ALA A 170 -0.51 0.74 -16.27
C ALA A 170 0.94 0.93 -16.76
N TYR A 171 1.09 1.20 -18.04
CA TYR A 171 2.39 1.56 -18.59
C TYR A 171 2.27 2.64 -19.65
N LYS A 172 3.26 3.52 -19.68
CA LYS A 172 3.34 4.62 -20.63
C LYS A 172 4.50 4.39 -21.57
N THR A 173 4.24 4.52 -22.85
CA THR A 173 5.28 4.52 -23.89
C THR A 173 5.14 5.76 -24.76
N ARG A 174 5.99 5.89 -25.78
CA ARG A 174 5.86 6.97 -26.79
C ARG A 174 4.55 6.90 -27.58
N TYR A 175 3.90 5.74 -27.63
CA TYR A 175 2.68 5.53 -28.42
C TYR A 175 1.39 5.79 -27.63
N GLY A 176 1.46 5.89 -26.31
CA GLY A 176 0.28 6.10 -25.49
C GLY A 176 0.41 5.51 -24.10
N ILE A 177 -0.72 5.50 -23.39
CA ILE A 177 -0.86 4.90 -22.07
C ILE A 177 -1.77 3.68 -22.20
N PHE A 178 -1.29 2.57 -21.67
CA PHE A 178 -1.95 1.27 -21.77
C PHE A 178 -2.22 0.72 -20.39
N PHE A 179 -3.27 -0.09 -20.30
CA PHE A 179 -3.68 -0.76 -19.09
C PHE A 179 -3.98 -2.23 -19.33
N LYS A 180 -3.60 -3.07 -18.37
CA LYS A 180 -4.17 -4.39 -18.17
C LYS A 180 -4.28 -4.70 -16.68
N ALA A 181 -5.14 -5.64 -16.35
CA ALA A 181 -5.18 -6.26 -15.04
C ALA A 181 -4.72 -7.71 -15.14
N MET A 182 -4.15 -8.23 -14.06
CA MET A 182 -3.87 -9.66 -13.91
C MET A 182 -4.52 -10.21 -12.65
N ASP A 183 -5.10 -11.40 -12.77
CA ASP A 183 -5.67 -12.10 -11.62
C ASP A 183 -4.55 -12.63 -10.72
N GLU A 184 -4.53 -12.16 -9.48
CA GLU A 184 -3.55 -12.56 -8.47
C GLU A 184 -3.60 -14.06 -8.14
N GLN A 185 -4.79 -14.67 -8.27
CA GLN A 185 -5.01 -16.08 -7.96
C GLN A 185 -4.52 -17.02 -9.08
N ASN A 186 -4.11 -16.49 -10.23
CA ASN A 186 -3.55 -17.31 -11.30
C ASN A 186 -2.14 -17.81 -10.91
N LEU A 187 -2.06 -19.06 -10.45
CA LEU A 187 -0.84 -19.68 -9.94
C LEU A 187 0.25 -19.90 -11.01
N GLU A 188 -0.11 -19.94 -12.29
CA GLU A 188 0.86 -20.01 -13.39
C GLU A 188 1.64 -18.69 -13.54
N ASN A 189 1.00 -17.60 -13.13
CA ASN A 189 1.58 -16.25 -13.16
C ASN A 189 2.22 -15.89 -11.83
N PHE A 190 1.53 -16.13 -10.71
CA PHE A 190 1.95 -15.69 -9.38
C PHE A 190 2.01 -16.86 -8.40
N ARG A 191 3.18 -17.49 -8.38
CA ARG A 191 3.49 -18.57 -7.45
C ARG A 191 3.37 -18.13 -5.99
N THR A 192 2.83 -19.01 -5.15
CA THR A 192 2.65 -18.81 -3.70
C THR A 192 3.74 -19.47 -2.86
N ASP A 193 4.52 -20.38 -3.46
CA ASP A 193 5.55 -21.19 -2.82
C ASP A 193 6.95 -20.55 -2.85
N ASN A 194 7.00 -19.22 -2.92
CA ASN A 194 8.25 -18.49 -3.07
C ASN A 194 8.56 -17.63 -1.83
N PRO A 195 9.30 -18.17 -0.85
CA PRO A 195 9.54 -17.50 0.43
C PRO A 195 10.66 -16.45 0.38
N GLU A 196 11.40 -16.35 -0.72
CA GLU A 196 12.59 -15.50 -0.81
C GLU A 196 12.28 -14.12 -1.39
N LEU A 197 12.34 -13.09 -0.55
CA LEU A 197 12.04 -11.70 -0.92
C LEU A 197 12.96 -11.13 -2.03
N HIS A 198 14.19 -11.63 -2.18
CA HIS A 198 15.16 -11.08 -3.13
C HIS A 198 15.07 -11.60 -4.56
N GLN A 199 14.17 -12.55 -4.82
CA GLN A 199 13.96 -13.01 -6.18
C GLN A 199 13.15 -11.99 -6.99
N GLU A 200 13.39 -11.95 -8.29
CA GLU A 200 12.87 -10.93 -9.22
C GLU A 200 11.34 -10.92 -9.37
N GLY A 201 10.66 -12.01 -9.04
CA GLY A 201 9.23 -12.17 -9.29
C GLY A 201 8.90 -12.46 -10.77
N LYS A 202 7.62 -12.36 -11.12
CA LYS A 202 7.11 -12.63 -12.46
C LYS A 202 7.19 -11.37 -13.32
N LYS A 203 7.75 -11.49 -14.53
CA LYS A 203 7.63 -10.45 -15.55
C LYS A 203 6.20 -10.40 -16.09
N VAL A 204 5.57 -9.25 -15.97
CA VAL A 204 4.19 -8.97 -16.37
C VAL A 204 4.08 -7.98 -17.51
N LEU A 205 5.18 -7.35 -17.95
CA LEU A 205 5.20 -6.53 -19.16
C LEU A 205 6.33 -6.99 -20.08
N TYR A 206 5.97 -7.26 -21.34
CA TYR A 206 6.88 -7.64 -22.41
C TYR A 206 6.77 -6.58 -23.51
N ILE A 207 7.54 -5.50 -23.32
CA ILE A 207 7.52 -4.32 -24.18
C ILE A 207 8.94 -4.12 -24.71
N ASP A 208 9.06 -4.00 -26.03
CA ASP A 208 10.34 -3.88 -26.74
C ASP A 208 10.71 -2.40 -27.01
N GLU A 209 10.40 -1.51 -26.06
CA GLU A 209 10.76 -0.10 -26.09
C GLU A 209 10.80 0.49 -24.67
N PRO A 210 11.42 1.67 -24.45
CA PRO A 210 11.38 2.32 -23.15
C PRO A 210 9.94 2.59 -22.69
N PHE A 211 9.66 2.26 -21.43
CA PHE A 211 8.37 2.48 -20.81
C PHE A 211 8.53 2.95 -19.37
N GLN A 212 7.50 3.60 -18.85
CA GLN A 212 7.33 3.86 -17.42
C GLN A 212 6.17 3.02 -16.90
N THR A 213 6.18 2.65 -15.62
CA THR A 213 5.14 1.79 -15.04
C THR A 213 4.45 2.44 -13.87
N ALA A 214 3.20 2.02 -13.66
CA ALA A 214 2.48 2.28 -12.43
C ALA A 214 1.63 1.05 -12.11
N TYR A 215 1.47 0.79 -10.82
CA TYR A 215 0.74 -0.37 -10.32
C TYR A 215 -0.36 0.06 -9.37
N LYS A 216 -1.43 -0.72 -9.33
CA LYS A 216 -2.48 -0.57 -8.32
C LYS A 216 -3.06 -1.92 -7.97
N ILE A 217 -3.27 -2.13 -6.68
CA ILE A 217 -4.07 -3.24 -6.19
C ILE A 217 -5.54 -2.85 -6.36
N LEU A 218 -6.26 -3.61 -7.17
CA LEU A 218 -7.66 -3.38 -7.47
C LEU A 218 -8.52 -4.45 -6.77
N PRO A 219 -9.72 -4.11 -6.32
CA PRO A 219 -10.62 -5.08 -5.71
C PRO A 219 -10.96 -6.22 -6.68
N TYR A 220 -11.20 -7.42 -6.17
CA TYR A 220 -11.45 -8.58 -7.03
C TYR A 220 -12.83 -8.53 -7.69
N GLU A 221 -13.80 -7.94 -7.02
CA GLU A 221 -15.20 -7.84 -7.45
C GLU A 221 -15.39 -7.10 -8.78
N ILE A 222 -14.42 -6.29 -9.23
CA ILE A 222 -14.49 -5.61 -10.53
C ILE A 222 -13.97 -6.47 -11.69
N LYS A 223 -13.49 -7.70 -11.43
CA LYS A 223 -12.91 -8.58 -12.44
C LYS A 223 -13.83 -8.78 -13.65
N ASP A 224 -15.09 -9.13 -13.41
CA ASP A 224 -16.05 -9.39 -14.49
C ASP A 224 -16.40 -8.09 -15.25
N ALA A 225 -16.52 -6.98 -14.53
CA ALA A 225 -16.77 -5.66 -15.13
C ALA A 225 -15.60 -5.17 -15.98
N LEU A 226 -14.36 -5.48 -15.60
CA LEU A 226 -13.17 -5.23 -16.42
C LEU A 226 -13.06 -6.21 -17.60
N GLY A 227 -13.63 -7.40 -17.49
CA GLY A 227 -13.75 -8.40 -18.56
C GLY A 227 -12.42 -8.62 -19.29
N THR A 228 -12.39 -8.34 -20.60
CA THR A 228 -11.20 -8.53 -21.44
C THR A 228 -9.98 -7.70 -21.07
N LEU A 229 -10.07 -6.75 -20.12
CA LEU A 229 -8.89 -6.06 -19.60
C LEU A 229 -8.13 -6.91 -18.56
N VAL A 230 -8.80 -7.90 -17.97
CA VAL A 230 -8.17 -8.91 -17.11
C VAL A 230 -7.54 -9.98 -18.01
N GLN A 231 -6.21 -9.96 -18.10
CA GLN A 231 -5.45 -10.80 -19.00
C GLN A 231 -5.01 -12.07 -18.28
N GLN A 232 -5.17 -13.21 -18.96
CA GLN A 232 -4.68 -14.51 -18.46
C GLN A 232 -3.17 -14.66 -18.64
N SER A 233 -2.60 -14.00 -19.66
CA SER A 233 -1.18 -14.09 -19.97
C SER A 233 -0.41 -12.81 -19.61
N PRO A 234 0.79 -12.95 -18.99
CA PRO A 234 1.73 -11.84 -18.81
C PRO A 234 2.18 -11.18 -20.12
N THR A 235 2.15 -11.91 -21.25
CA THR A 235 2.61 -11.39 -22.54
C THR A 235 1.58 -10.51 -23.26
N SER A 236 0.33 -10.50 -22.80
CA SER A 236 -0.71 -9.63 -23.36
C SER A 236 -0.35 -8.14 -23.20
N LYS A 237 -0.57 -7.33 -24.24
CA LYS A 237 -0.27 -5.89 -24.22
C LYS A 237 -1.28 -5.07 -23.40
N GLY A 238 -2.50 -5.55 -23.21
CA GLY A 238 -3.56 -4.72 -22.62
C GLY A 238 -4.18 -3.77 -23.65
N ALA A 239 -4.87 -2.74 -23.18
CA ALA A 239 -5.59 -1.79 -24.02
C ALA A 239 -5.18 -0.35 -23.74
N GLU A 240 -5.15 0.45 -24.79
CA GLU A 240 -4.90 1.89 -24.68
C GLU A 240 -6.06 2.60 -23.99
N ILE A 241 -5.76 3.46 -23.01
CA ILE A 241 -6.78 4.13 -22.19
C ILE A 241 -7.66 5.11 -22.99
N ALA A 242 -7.15 5.60 -24.13
CA ALA A 242 -7.88 6.48 -25.04
C ALA A 242 -8.87 5.72 -25.94
N ASN A 243 -8.84 4.38 -25.95
CA ASN A 243 -9.71 3.59 -26.81
C ASN A 243 -11.13 3.51 -26.25
N ASN A 244 -12.06 4.18 -26.92
CA ASN A 244 -13.47 4.24 -26.56
C ASN A 244 -14.23 2.90 -26.66
N TYR A 245 -13.68 1.90 -27.36
CA TYR A 245 -14.26 0.55 -27.37
C TYR A 245 -14.41 -0.04 -25.95
N TYR A 246 -13.56 0.41 -25.02
CA TYR A 246 -13.56 -0.04 -23.62
C TYR A 246 -14.20 0.98 -22.65
N ALA A 247 -14.99 1.95 -23.14
CA ALA A 247 -15.52 3.05 -22.33
C ALA A 247 -16.19 2.64 -21.01
N GLU A 248 -17.06 1.62 -21.00
CA GLU A 248 -17.72 1.15 -19.77
C GLU A 248 -16.73 0.50 -18.78
N LYS A 249 -15.69 -0.15 -19.29
CA LYS A 249 -14.63 -0.74 -18.46
C LYS A 249 -13.75 0.36 -17.86
N TRP A 250 -13.43 1.40 -18.63
CA TRP A 250 -12.74 2.59 -18.14
C TRP A 250 -13.55 3.32 -17.08
N LYS A 251 -14.85 3.47 -17.28
CA LYS A 251 -15.76 4.04 -16.28
C LYS A 251 -15.73 3.26 -14.97
N THR A 252 -15.67 1.93 -15.05
CA THR A 252 -15.51 1.07 -13.86
C THR A 252 -14.14 1.29 -13.21
N LEU A 253 -13.05 1.21 -13.97
CA LEU A 253 -11.69 1.38 -13.46
C LEU A 253 -11.47 2.76 -12.83
N LYS A 254 -12.05 3.81 -13.40
CA LYS A 254 -11.90 5.20 -12.93
C LYS A 254 -12.39 5.41 -11.49
N LYS A 255 -13.32 4.58 -11.01
CA LYS A 255 -13.77 4.60 -9.60
C LYS A 255 -12.67 4.19 -8.63
N TYR A 256 -11.74 3.35 -9.09
CA TYR A 256 -10.67 2.77 -8.28
C TYR A 256 -9.28 3.33 -8.64
N TRP A 257 -9.12 3.90 -9.83
CA TRP A 257 -7.86 4.46 -10.32
C TRP A 257 -8.07 5.72 -11.16
N ALA A 258 -8.60 6.77 -10.53
CA ALA A 258 -8.91 8.03 -11.20
C ALA A 258 -7.66 8.73 -11.78
N GLU A 259 -6.52 8.59 -11.10
CA GLU A 259 -5.24 9.21 -11.44
C GLU A 259 -4.75 8.80 -12.83
N LEU A 260 -5.07 7.57 -13.25
CA LEU A 260 -4.73 7.05 -14.57
C LEU A 260 -5.39 7.83 -15.72
N PHE A 261 -6.53 8.48 -15.46
CA PHE A 261 -7.34 9.14 -16.48
C PHE A 261 -7.27 10.67 -16.45
N ASN A 262 -6.78 11.27 -15.36
CA ASN A 262 -6.73 12.72 -15.19
C ASN A 262 -5.31 13.29 -15.38
N GLY A 263 -4.31 12.44 -15.65
CA GLY A 263 -2.92 12.84 -15.87
C GLY A 263 -2.11 13.07 -14.59
N SER A 264 -2.69 12.81 -13.40
CA SER A 264 -1.99 12.97 -12.12
C SER A 264 -1.28 11.71 -11.64
N LEU A 265 -1.22 10.66 -12.46
CA LEU A 265 -0.55 9.41 -12.10
C LEU A 265 0.96 9.62 -12.00
N GLU A 266 1.52 9.21 -10.87
CA GLU A 266 2.97 9.13 -10.70
C GLU A 266 3.50 7.89 -11.42
N TRP A 267 4.39 8.13 -12.38
CA TRP A 267 5.04 7.10 -13.16
C TRP A 267 6.37 6.74 -12.51
N SER A 268 6.58 5.45 -12.26
CA SER A 268 7.86 4.89 -11.83
C SER A 268 8.77 4.61 -13.01
#